data_AF-A0A2V8T067-F1
#
_entry.id   AF-A0A2V8T067-F1
#
_cell.length_a   1.000
_cell.length_b   1.000
_cell.length_c   1.000
_cell.angle_alpha   90.00
_cell.angle_beta   90.00
_cell.angle_gamma   90.00
#
_symmetry.space_group_name_H-M   'P 1'
#
loop_
_entity.id
_entity.type
_entity.pdbx_description
1 polymer ?
#
loop_
_entity_poly.entity_id
_entity_poly.type
_entity_poly.pdbx_seq_one_letter_code
_entity_poly.pdbx_strand_id
1 'polypeptide(L)'
;MLTDKPAFKQRPFDEDGVSCIACHSIQDVNRRGIGGYVMGEPALLVKEDGTRLLEGVTDQQILDNVNDHRRAMMRPLLKSPEFCGACHKSQVPKELNDYKFLRAFMVADELQMSSFSKESPHPFYVRDRETCNTCHMKPEAAPKFDVSAKNGTIKSHRWAAGNTAIPFYYKFTEQLDAVTKFLESDVMGVDIFAVRRRPVGTDKEEFIAPLNRSSYKIGRGDTLTADVVITNKNLGHSFPPELRDFYEAHIQFTVSEAATGRVLFQSGFIKPDGFLDESAHNYKTYLVMADGTFNDKHHIWKTRVIAQNNQVGSGRSDVARYRFPVPKDAGDALKITAQLRYRRFTKVFSDYAMGKSVDFPVVTMATAEYTMKVGENEAQAPVKGAMPEWRRWNNYGIALFDNRQFALAAEVFARVADLDETYRPMALTNRALALIEIDRWDDASRLIDAALELNPTLARALFQRARIRRQRGQLADAESDIRRVLEAFPRDRLSLQQLGELSKIKRDFAAARDAFERILQIDPEDAGSHYNLMLIYRKLGLNDQARAEAKIFADLKDDPGALPLASEFLRRHPEMKGESVPFHVHDLLKGQPEVASSEDR
;
A
#
# COMPACT_ATOMS: atom_id res chain seq x y z
N MET A 1 7.01 39.96 -11.80
CA MET A 1 7.39 39.92 -13.23
C MET A 1 8.01 38.56 -13.51
N LEU A 2 7.18 37.57 -13.87
CA LEU A 2 7.66 36.30 -14.42
C LEU A 2 7.81 36.56 -15.92
N THR A 3 9.05 36.66 -16.35
CA THR A 3 9.45 37.12 -17.68
C THR A 3 8.89 36.24 -18.79
N ASP A 4 8.54 36.90 -19.88
CA ASP A 4 8.17 36.31 -21.17
C ASP A 4 9.06 35.12 -21.55
N LYS A 5 8.40 34.05 -22.01
CA LYS A 5 8.91 32.78 -22.55
C LYS A 5 10.45 32.68 -22.60
N PRO A 6 11.09 31.81 -21.78
CA PRO A 6 12.50 31.54 -22.00
C PRO A 6 12.66 30.97 -23.40
N ALA A 7 13.50 31.60 -24.22
CA ALA A 7 13.96 31.02 -25.47
C ALA A 7 14.61 29.67 -25.11
N PHE A 8 13.92 28.56 -25.37
CA PHE A 8 14.48 27.23 -25.22
C PHE A 8 15.64 27.10 -26.20
N LYS A 9 16.86 27.29 -25.70
CA LYS A 9 18.07 26.96 -26.44
C LYS A 9 18.17 25.44 -26.41
N GLN A 10 17.83 24.78 -27.51
CA GLN A 10 17.94 23.33 -27.65
C GLN A 10 19.43 22.97 -27.54
N ARG A 11 19.84 22.44 -26.38
CA ARG A 11 21.21 21.99 -26.11
C ARG A 11 21.33 20.54 -26.60
N PRO A 12 22.53 20.09 -27.01
CA PRO A 12 22.73 18.74 -27.52
C PRO A 12 22.21 17.64 -26.59
N PHE A 13 22.22 17.90 -25.28
CA PHE A 13 21.77 16.96 -24.25
C PHE A 13 20.31 17.15 -23.80
N ASP A 14 19.58 18.15 -24.32
CA ASP A 14 18.16 18.31 -23.98
C ASP A 14 17.30 17.16 -24.55
N GLU A 15 17.86 16.35 -25.46
CA GLU A 15 17.26 15.10 -25.97
C GLU A 15 17.75 13.83 -25.27
N ASP A 16 18.81 13.91 -24.45
CA ASP A 16 19.49 12.72 -23.88
C ASP A 16 18.69 12.07 -22.73
N GLY A 17 17.63 12.73 -22.23
CA GLY A 17 16.81 12.22 -21.14
C GLY A 17 17.63 11.88 -19.87
N VAL A 18 17.11 10.96 -19.06
CA VAL A 18 17.86 10.37 -17.94
C VAL A 18 18.64 9.16 -18.48
N SER A 19 19.95 9.34 -18.71
CA SER A 19 20.83 8.27 -19.18
C SER A 19 21.27 7.34 -18.03
N CYS A 20 21.88 6.20 -18.37
CA CYS A 20 22.49 5.31 -17.37
C CYS A 20 23.50 6.07 -16.49
N ILE A 21 24.25 7.01 -17.08
CA ILE A 21 25.24 7.82 -16.38
C ILE A 21 24.61 8.62 -15.24
N ALA A 22 23.40 9.18 -15.40
CA ALA A 22 22.75 9.93 -14.34
C ALA A 22 22.54 9.07 -13.08
N CYS A 23 21.96 7.88 -13.24
CA CYS A 23 21.73 6.95 -12.13
C CYS A 23 23.04 6.40 -11.54
N HIS A 24 23.98 6.03 -12.40
CA HIS A 24 25.25 5.43 -11.98
C HIS A 24 26.27 6.44 -11.42
N SER A 25 26.03 7.75 -11.60
CA SER A 25 26.79 8.84 -10.98
C SER A 25 26.41 9.11 -9.53
N ILE A 26 25.28 8.58 -9.06
CA ILE A 26 24.85 8.72 -7.66
C ILE A 26 25.79 7.89 -6.78
N GLN A 27 26.51 8.58 -5.90
CA GLN A 27 27.53 7.99 -5.03
C GLN A 27 27.02 7.70 -3.61
N ASP A 28 26.06 8.52 -3.14
CA ASP A 28 25.47 8.41 -1.81
C ASP A 28 24.04 8.98 -1.80
N VAL A 29 23.24 8.56 -0.81
CA VAL A 29 21.87 9.04 -0.58
C VAL A 29 21.66 9.37 0.89
N ASN A 30 21.06 10.53 1.16
CA ASN A 30 20.81 11.00 2.53
C ASN A 30 19.44 10.55 3.09
N ARG A 31 18.65 9.79 2.32
CA ARG A 31 17.34 9.22 2.69
C ARG A 31 16.24 10.25 2.98
N ARG A 32 16.43 11.51 2.60
CA ARG A 32 15.42 12.58 2.70
C ARG A 32 14.53 12.71 1.46
N GLY A 33 14.55 11.75 0.53
CA GLY A 33 13.69 11.78 -0.65
C GLY A 33 14.25 12.54 -1.86
N ILE A 34 13.37 13.11 -2.69
CA ILE A 34 13.68 13.65 -4.03
C ILE A 34 14.83 14.65 -3.96
N GLY A 35 15.92 14.33 -4.68
CA GLY A 35 17.12 15.17 -4.73
C GLY A 35 18.09 14.95 -3.56
N GLY A 36 17.78 14.02 -2.65
CA GLY A 36 18.61 13.64 -1.50
C GLY A 36 19.78 12.73 -1.86
N TYR A 37 20.49 13.02 -2.95
CA TYR A 37 21.61 12.22 -3.45
C TYR A 37 22.82 13.07 -3.76
N VAL A 38 24.01 12.47 -3.66
CA VAL A 38 25.29 13.07 -4.03
C VAL A 38 25.70 12.51 -5.38
N MET A 39 25.79 13.39 -6.39
CA MET A 39 26.37 13.04 -7.69
C MET A 39 27.89 13.16 -7.61
N GLY A 40 28.58 12.24 -8.26
CA GLY A 40 30.00 12.41 -8.54
C GLY A 40 30.31 12.02 -9.96
N GLU A 41 31.51 12.34 -10.40
CA GLU A 41 31.94 12.08 -11.77
C GLU A 41 31.90 10.57 -12.05
N PRO A 42 31.18 10.09 -13.08
CA PRO A 42 31.15 8.67 -13.43
C PRO A 42 32.50 8.26 -14.02
N ALA A 43 33.03 7.11 -13.62
CA ALA A 43 34.10 6.47 -14.37
C ALA A 43 33.50 5.50 -15.39
N LEU A 44 34.12 5.36 -16.55
CA LEU A 44 33.77 4.33 -17.53
C LEU A 44 34.43 2.99 -17.18
N LEU A 45 35.63 3.01 -16.61
CA LEU A 45 36.34 1.83 -16.11
C LEU A 45 36.97 2.11 -14.74
N VAL A 46 36.92 1.12 -13.85
CA VAL A 46 37.67 1.13 -12.58
C VAL A 46 38.51 -0.13 -12.50
N LYS A 47 39.83 0.05 -12.54
CA LYS A 47 40.82 -1.03 -12.41
C LYS A 47 40.80 -1.63 -11.01
N GLU A 48 41.43 -2.78 -10.83
CA GLU A 48 41.48 -3.47 -9.53
C GLU A 48 42.21 -2.66 -8.45
N ASP A 49 43.19 -1.86 -8.84
CA ASP A 49 43.92 -0.94 -7.96
C ASP A 49 43.15 0.34 -7.59
N GLY A 50 41.91 0.49 -8.10
CA GLY A 50 41.06 1.65 -7.89
C GLY A 50 41.28 2.79 -8.89
N THR A 51 42.18 2.66 -9.86
CA THR A 51 42.40 3.65 -10.92
C THR A 51 41.12 3.85 -11.73
N ARG A 52 40.69 5.10 -11.89
CA ARG A 52 39.46 5.50 -12.58
C ARG A 52 39.79 6.07 -13.96
N LEU A 53 39.19 5.50 -15.01
CA LEU A 53 39.23 6.04 -16.37
C LEU A 53 37.88 6.70 -16.67
N LEU A 54 37.89 8.02 -16.84
CA LEU A 54 36.68 8.85 -16.93
C LEU A 54 36.28 9.12 -18.38
N GLU A 55 37.26 9.36 -19.25
CA GLU A 55 37.08 9.71 -20.65
C GLU A 55 38.07 8.94 -21.54
N GLY A 56 37.89 9.04 -22.87
CA GLY A 56 38.78 8.40 -23.84
C GLY A 56 38.69 6.86 -23.88
N VAL A 57 37.69 6.28 -23.20
CA VAL A 57 37.41 4.85 -23.21
C VAL A 57 36.45 4.54 -24.36
N THR A 58 36.85 3.64 -25.26
CA THR A 58 36.00 3.19 -26.38
C THR A 58 35.04 2.08 -25.94
N ASP A 59 33.95 1.89 -26.69
CA ASP A 59 32.99 0.80 -26.45
C ASP A 59 33.70 -0.57 -26.47
N GLN A 60 34.66 -0.77 -27.37
CA GLN A 60 35.44 -2.01 -27.43
C GLN A 60 36.27 -2.21 -26.15
N GLN A 61 36.89 -1.16 -25.62
CA GLN A 61 37.60 -1.25 -24.34
C GLN A 61 36.67 -1.58 -23.17
N ILE A 62 35.42 -1.10 -23.19
CA ILE A 62 34.40 -1.49 -22.20
C ILE A 62 34.05 -2.98 -22.34
N LEU A 63 33.82 -3.45 -23.57
CA LEU A 63 33.49 -4.85 -23.86
C LEU A 63 34.64 -5.81 -23.53
N ASP A 64 35.88 -5.37 -23.73
CA ASP A 64 37.08 -6.16 -23.39
C ASP A 64 37.33 -6.18 -21.87
N ASN A 65 36.86 -5.16 -21.14
CA ASN A 65 37.12 -4.96 -19.71
C ASN A 65 35.81 -4.89 -18.88
N VAL A 66 34.89 -5.84 -19.10
CA VAL A 66 33.56 -5.86 -18.46
C VAL A 66 33.63 -5.79 -16.92
N ASN A 67 34.62 -6.42 -16.29
CA ASN A 67 34.75 -6.38 -14.84
C ASN A 67 35.13 -4.98 -14.33
N ASP A 68 36.00 -4.28 -15.04
CA ASP A 68 36.40 -2.90 -14.74
C ASP A 68 35.23 -1.95 -14.92
N HIS A 69 34.47 -2.13 -16.01
CA HIS A 69 33.25 -1.37 -16.24
C HIS A 69 32.19 -1.64 -15.16
N ARG A 70 32.02 -2.91 -14.78
CA ARG A 70 31.10 -3.30 -13.70
C ARG A 70 31.50 -2.68 -12.36
N ARG A 71 32.79 -2.61 -12.03
CA ARG A 71 33.25 -1.91 -10.81
C ARG A 71 32.95 -0.41 -10.87
N ALA A 72 33.08 0.19 -12.05
CA ALA A 72 32.78 1.60 -12.27
C ALA A 72 31.28 1.91 -12.08
N MET A 73 30.41 1.09 -12.69
CA MET A 73 28.98 1.37 -12.78
C MET A 73 28.17 0.71 -11.66
N MET A 74 28.51 -0.47 -11.16
CA MET A 74 27.66 -1.25 -10.25
C MET A 74 28.07 -1.14 -8.77
N ARG A 75 27.94 0.06 -8.20
CA ARG A 75 28.19 0.32 -6.78
C ARG A 75 27.23 -0.45 -5.86
N PRO A 76 27.63 -0.79 -4.62
CA PRO A 76 26.74 -1.43 -3.65
C PRO A 76 25.42 -0.69 -3.41
N LEU A 77 25.46 0.65 -3.39
CA LEU A 77 24.29 1.52 -3.21
C LEU A 77 23.16 1.21 -4.20
N LEU A 78 23.47 0.95 -5.47
CA LEU A 78 22.46 0.71 -6.52
C LEU A 78 21.62 -0.56 -6.31
N LYS A 79 22.08 -1.45 -5.41
CA LYS A 79 21.36 -2.68 -5.04
C LYS A 79 20.47 -2.47 -3.80
N SER A 80 20.57 -1.31 -3.15
CA SER A 80 19.86 -0.98 -1.92
C SER A 80 18.51 -0.31 -2.22
N PRO A 81 17.46 -0.58 -1.43
CA PRO A 81 16.20 0.18 -1.51
C PRO A 81 16.37 1.68 -1.29
N GLU A 82 17.38 2.10 -0.51
CA GLU A 82 17.68 3.50 -0.24
C GLU A 82 18.00 4.28 -1.51
N PHE A 83 18.64 3.64 -2.50
CA PHE A 83 18.86 4.24 -3.81
C PHE A 83 17.54 4.58 -4.51
N CYS A 84 16.60 3.63 -4.56
CA CYS A 84 15.28 3.88 -5.12
C CYS A 84 14.54 4.95 -4.31
N GLY A 85 14.71 4.96 -2.99
CA GLY A 85 14.17 5.99 -2.08
C GLY A 85 14.61 7.41 -2.44
N ALA A 86 15.76 7.63 -3.06
CA ALA A 86 16.18 8.97 -3.49
C ALA A 86 15.25 9.62 -4.53
N CYS A 87 14.41 8.82 -5.19
CA CYS A 87 13.37 9.28 -6.12
C CYS A 87 11.96 8.87 -5.67
N HIS A 88 11.84 7.75 -4.95
CA HIS A 88 10.59 7.14 -4.49
C HIS A 88 10.29 7.42 -3.01
N LYS A 89 10.96 8.43 -2.44
CA LYS A 89 10.58 9.17 -1.25
C LYS A 89 10.53 10.65 -1.66
N SER A 90 9.46 11.38 -1.37
CA SER A 90 9.19 12.72 -1.92
C SER A 90 8.40 13.59 -0.96
N GLN A 91 8.60 14.89 -1.12
CA GLN A 91 7.96 15.95 -0.37
C GLN A 91 7.68 17.17 -1.25
N VAL A 92 6.73 17.97 -0.81
CA VAL A 92 6.50 19.33 -1.31
C VAL A 92 6.96 20.29 -0.21
N PRO A 93 8.16 20.88 -0.33
CA PRO A 93 8.67 21.81 0.66
C PRO A 93 7.91 23.15 0.58
N LYS A 94 8.06 23.98 1.62
CA LYS A 94 7.34 25.25 1.76
C LYS A 94 7.57 26.16 0.55
N GLU A 95 8.76 26.14 -0.01
CA GLU A 95 9.19 26.93 -1.16
C GLU A 95 8.41 26.58 -2.45
N LEU A 96 7.81 25.38 -2.53
CA LEU A 96 6.99 24.98 -3.66
C LEU A 96 5.49 25.18 -3.44
N ASN A 97 5.01 25.30 -2.19
CA ASN A 97 3.57 25.31 -1.87
C ASN A 97 3.08 26.50 -1.03
N ASP A 98 3.97 27.39 -0.60
CA ASP A 98 3.66 28.54 0.27
C ASP A 98 2.84 28.16 1.51
N TYR A 99 3.13 26.98 2.09
CA TYR A 99 2.41 26.43 3.23
C TYR A 99 3.35 25.87 4.29
N LYS A 100 3.77 24.61 4.13
CA LYS A 100 4.63 23.85 5.02
C LYS A 100 5.20 22.64 4.29
N PHE A 101 6.11 21.92 4.93
CA PHE A 101 6.56 20.64 4.42
C PHE A 101 5.38 19.66 4.34
N LEU A 102 5.08 19.17 3.14
CA LEU A 102 4.10 18.10 2.93
C LEU A 102 4.83 16.87 2.44
N ARG A 103 4.63 15.76 3.13
CA ARG A 103 5.07 14.44 2.67
C ARG A 103 4.20 14.02 1.47
N ALA A 104 4.80 13.58 0.38
CA ALA A 104 4.10 13.32 -0.89
C ALA A 104 4.13 11.85 -1.35
N PHE A 105 5.26 11.16 -1.20
CA PHE A 105 5.45 9.80 -1.70
C PHE A 105 6.49 9.06 -0.84
N MET A 106 6.25 7.86 -0.29
CA MET A 106 7.18 7.22 0.67
C MET A 106 7.26 5.68 0.55
N VAL A 107 7.07 5.14 -0.65
CA VAL A 107 7.01 3.66 -0.85
C VAL A 107 8.28 2.92 -0.42
N ALA A 108 9.44 3.59 -0.36
CA ALA A 108 10.66 3.03 0.19
C ALA A 108 10.54 2.72 1.71
N ASP A 109 9.88 3.61 2.46
CA ASP A 109 9.61 3.41 3.89
C ASP A 109 8.56 2.30 4.09
N GLU A 110 7.57 2.21 3.19
CA GLU A 110 6.59 1.12 3.20
C GLU A 110 7.26 -0.24 2.95
N LEU A 111 8.20 -0.31 1.99
CA LEU A 111 9.01 -1.52 1.77
C LEU A 111 9.81 -1.89 3.01
N GLN A 112 10.44 -0.92 3.65
CA GLN A 112 11.21 -1.13 4.88
C GLN A 112 10.38 -1.78 5.99
N MET A 113 9.11 -1.39 6.12
CA MET A 113 8.19 -1.95 7.12
C MET A 113 7.49 -3.25 6.68
N SER A 114 7.63 -3.66 5.41
CA SER A 114 6.99 -4.85 4.84
C SER A 114 7.68 -6.16 5.27
N SER A 115 7.02 -7.28 4.97
CA SER A 115 7.61 -8.62 5.20
C SER A 115 8.81 -8.91 4.31
N PHE A 116 8.97 -8.18 3.20
CA PHE A 116 10.00 -8.42 2.20
C PHE A 116 11.35 -7.81 2.58
N SER A 117 11.39 -6.74 3.38
CA SER A 117 12.66 -6.12 3.81
C SER A 117 13.43 -7.00 4.79
N LYS A 118 12.71 -7.81 5.58
CA LYS A 118 13.20 -8.47 6.80
C LYS A 118 13.69 -7.50 7.87
N GLU A 119 13.21 -6.26 7.86
CA GLU A 119 13.58 -5.24 8.84
C GLU A 119 12.45 -4.93 9.85
N SER A 120 11.30 -5.58 9.72
CA SER A 120 10.11 -5.35 10.55
C SER A 120 9.47 -6.68 10.98
N PRO A 121 9.18 -6.87 12.28
CA PRO A 121 8.46 -8.05 12.79
C PRO A 121 6.93 -7.91 12.71
N HIS A 122 6.42 -6.74 12.33
CA HIS A 122 5.00 -6.37 12.40
C HIS A 122 4.08 -6.89 11.27
N PRO A 123 4.55 -7.37 10.11
CA PRO A 123 3.67 -7.90 9.07
C PRO A 123 2.84 -9.11 9.53
N PHE A 124 1.65 -9.30 8.94
CA PHE A 124 0.80 -10.47 9.20
C PHE A 124 1.35 -11.76 8.56
N TYR A 125 2.19 -11.63 7.55
CA TYR A 125 2.81 -12.74 6.85
C TYR A 125 4.32 -12.62 6.89
N VAL A 126 5.02 -13.75 6.92
CA VAL A 126 6.46 -13.81 6.73
C VAL A 126 6.73 -14.20 5.28
N ARG A 127 7.56 -13.43 4.58
CA ARG A 127 7.92 -13.64 3.17
C ARG A 127 9.42 -13.65 2.99
N ASP A 128 9.93 -14.24 1.92
CA ASP A 128 11.35 -14.16 1.58
C ASP A 128 11.79 -12.72 1.29
N ARG A 129 13.10 -12.49 1.39
CA ARG A 129 13.64 -11.14 1.23
C ARG A 129 13.54 -10.71 -0.23
N GLU A 130 12.95 -9.55 -0.47
CA GLU A 130 12.89 -8.90 -1.78
C GLU A 130 13.28 -7.43 -1.65
N THR A 131 13.72 -6.80 -2.75
CA THR A 131 14.03 -5.38 -2.84
C THR A 131 13.30 -4.74 -4.01
N CYS A 132 13.35 -3.42 -4.14
CA CYS A 132 12.80 -2.71 -5.30
C CYS A 132 13.29 -3.32 -6.62
N ASN A 133 14.58 -3.65 -6.72
CA ASN A 133 15.19 -4.16 -7.95
C ASN A 133 14.78 -5.61 -8.24
N THR A 134 14.54 -6.45 -7.23
CA THR A 134 14.10 -7.82 -7.50
C THR A 134 12.66 -7.87 -8.02
N CYS A 135 11.81 -6.92 -7.59
CA CYS A 135 10.45 -6.76 -8.10
C CYS A 135 10.38 -6.03 -9.46
N HIS A 136 11.07 -4.89 -9.62
CA HIS A 136 10.93 -4.01 -10.79
C HIS A 136 11.99 -4.22 -11.88
N MET A 137 13.14 -4.81 -11.54
CA MET A 137 14.21 -5.14 -12.49
C MET A 137 14.37 -6.67 -12.58
N LYS A 138 13.27 -7.36 -12.92
CA LYS A 138 13.27 -8.82 -13.04
C LYS A 138 14.28 -9.28 -14.10
N PRO A 139 14.87 -10.47 -13.96
CA PRO A 139 15.69 -11.06 -15.01
C PRO A 139 14.88 -11.20 -16.30
N GLU A 140 15.50 -10.85 -17.43
CA GLU A 140 14.97 -11.07 -18.77
C GLU A 140 16.02 -11.73 -19.65
N ALA A 141 15.58 -12.41 -20.72
CA ALA A 141 16.49 -13.04 -21.67
C ALA A 141 17.44 -11.99 -22.25
N ALA A 142 18.74 -12.26 -22.17
CA ALA A 142 19.75 -11.37 -22.71
C ALA A 142 19.75 -11.46 -24.25
N PRO A 143 20.08 -10.37 -24.96
CA PRO A 143 20.45 -10.46 -26.36
C PRO A 143 21.54 -11.50 -26.60
N LYS A 144 21.55 -12.09 -27.80
CA LYS A 144 22.56 -13.10 -28.16
C LYS A 144 23.96 -12.46 -28.07
N PHE A 145 24.87 -13.13 -27.37
CA PHE A 145 26.27 -12.70 -27.14
C PHE A 145 26.46 -11.47 -26.25
N ASP A 146 25.47 -11.12 -25.42
CA ASP A 146 25.66 -10.09 -24.40
C ASP A 146 26.70 -10.55 -23.35
N VAL A 147 27.87 -9.90 -23.35
CA VAL A 147 29.00 -10.21 -22.45
C VAL A 147 28.72 -9.91 -20.98
N SER A 148 27.66 -9.15 -20.69
CA SER A 148 27.22 -8.84 -19.33
C SER A 148 26.24 -9.86 -18.77
N ALA A 149 25.69 -10.73 -19.62
CA ALA A 149 24.66 -11.70 -19.27
C ALA A 149 25.16 -12.71 -18.22
N LYS A 150 24.28 -13.04 -17.29
CA LYS A 150 24.49 -14.11 -16.31
C LYS A 150 23.46 -15.20 -16.55
N ASN A 151 23.94 -16.40 -16.85
CA ASN A 151 23.09 -17.56 -17.16
C ASN A 151 22.06 -17.24 -18.27
N GLY A 152 22.49 -16.49 -19.30
CA GLY A 152 21.62 -16.09 -20.42
C GLY A 152 20.60 -14.98 -20.10
N THR A 153 20.72 -14.30 -18.95
CA THR A 153 19.80 -13.23 -18.54
C THR A 153 20.51 -11.94 -18.14
N ILE A 154 19.81 -10.83 -18.27
CA ILE A 154 20.19 -9.51 -17.74
C ILE A 154 19.10 -8.98 -16.82
N LYS A 155 19.43 -7.98 -15.99
CA LYS A 155 18.42 -7.27 -15.20
C LYS A 155 17.68 -6.31 -16.10
N SER A 156 16.37 -6.50 -16.21
CA SER A 156 15.52 -5.66 -17.05
C SER A 156 15.54 -4.21 -16.54
N HIS A 157 15.75 -3.28 -17.46
CA HIS A 157 15.55 -1.85 -17.24
C HIS A 157 14.23 -1.38 -17.87
N ARG A 158 13.30 -2.31 -18.13
CA ARG A 158 11.94 -1.98 -18.58
C ARG A 158 11.08 -1.41 -17.45
N TRP A 159 11.40 -1.73 -16.19
CA TRP A 159 10.63 -1.30 -15.00
C TRP A 159 9.13 -1.60 -15.14
N ALA A 160 8.78 -2.83 -15.50
CA ALA A 160 7.38 -3.25 -15.57
C ALA A 160 6.73 -3.04 -14.18
N ALA A 161 5.82 -2.07 -14.12
CA ALA A 161 5.20 -1.56 -12.90
C ALA A 161 3.75 -1.13 -13.20
N GLY A 162 3.30 0.01 -12.69
CA GLY A 162 1.90 0.47 -12.88
C GLY A 162 1.66 1.43 -14.03
N ASN A 163 2.66 1.89 -14.79
CA ASN A 163 2.45 2.96 -15.77
C ASN A 163 2.07 2.43 -17.16
N THR A 164 0.77 2.21 -17.40
CA THR A 164 0.23 1.85 -18.72
C THR A 164 0.07 3.05 -19.66
N ALA A 165 -0.06 4.26 -19.11
CA ALA A 165 -0.38 5.45 -19.90
C ALA A 165 0.76 5.88 -20.84
N ILE A 166 2.01 5.89 -20.35
CA ILE A 166 3.18 6.28 -21.16
C ILE A 166 3.41 5.33 -22.35
N PRO A 167 3.54 4.00 -22.17
CA PRO A 167 3.75 3.10 -23.29
C PRO A 167 2.55 3.08 -24.24
N PHE A 168 1.32 3.25 -23.75
CA PHE A 168 0.15 3.43 -24.61
C PHE A 168 0.26 4.69 -25.47
N TYR A 169 0.58 5.83 -24.87
CA TYR A 169 0.67 7.12 -25.57
C TYR A 169 1.71 7.11 -26.68
N TYR A 170 2.91 6.58 -26.40
CA TYR A 170 4.00 6.48 -27.37
C TYR A 170 3.92 5.23 -28.27
N LYS A 171 2.87 4.41 -28.13
CA LYS A 171 2.66 3.16 -28.89
C LYS A 171 3.79 2.12 -28.72
N PHE A 172 4.39 2.07 -27.53
CA PHE A 172 5.38 1.04 -27.15
C PHE A 172 4.65 -0.23 -26.72
N THR A 173 4.22 -1.02 -27.69
CA THR A 173 3.38 -2.22 -27.48
C THR A 173 4.03 -3.27 -26.60
N GLU A 174 5.31 -3.57 -26.78
CA GLU A 174 6.05 -4.53 -25.94
C GLU A 174 6.10 -4.11 -24.46
N GLN A 175 6.31 -2.81 -24.21
CA GLN A 175 6.34 -2.28 -22.85
C GLN A 175 4.93 -2.28 -22.25
N LEU A 176 3.91 -1.93 -23.04
CA LEU A 176 2.52 -1.98 -22.57
C LEU A 176 2.11 -3.40 -22.19
N ASP A 177 2.48 -4.40 -22.99
CA ASP A 177 2.25 -5.82 -22.71
C ASP A 177 2.98 -6.27 -21.44
N ALA A 178 4.25 -5.90 -21.27
CA ALA A 178 5.02 -6.21 -20.07
C ALA A 178 4.41 -5.60 -18.78
N VAL A 179 3.97 -4.34 -18.85
CA VAL A 179 3.29 -3.64 -17.75
C VAL A 179 1.93 -4.28 -17.45
N THR A 180 1.16 -4.63 -18.47
CA THR A 180 -0.16 -5.27 -18.33
C THR A 180 -0.03 -6.64 -17.66
N LYS A 181 0.89 -7.48 -18.16
CA LYS A 181 1.22 -8.79 -17.55
C LYS A 181 1.70 -8.68 -16.12
N PHE A 182 2.45 -7.62 -15.78
CA PHE A 182 2.85 -7.38 -14.39
C PHE A 182 1.64 -7.08 -13.50
N LEU A 183 0.73 -6.22 -13.94
CA LEU A 183 -0.49 -5.85 -13.21
C LEU A 183 -1.48 -7.01 -13.07
N GLU A 184 -1.56 -7.90 -14.06
CA GLU A 184 -2.39 -9.12 -14.08
C GLU A 184 -1.76 -10.30 -13.33
N SER A 185 -0.50 -10.16 -12.88
CA SER A 185 0.20 -11.22 -12.15
C SER A 185 -0.33 -11.35 -10.71
N ASP A 186 0.25 -12.28 -9.95
CA ASP A 186 -0.19 -12.62 -8.58
C ASP A 186 0.05 -11.52 -7.52
N VAL A 187 0.17 -10.25 -7.91
CA VAL A 187 0.47 -9.12 -7.01
C VAL A 187 -0.71 -8.72 -6.12
N MET A 188 -1.93 -8.81 -6.64
CA MET A 188 -3.18 -8.52 -5.95
C MET A 188 -4.12 -9.74 -5.99
N GLY A 189 -5.06 -9.81 -5.05
CA GLY A 189 -6.11 -10.84 -5.03
C GLY A 189 -7.47 -10.24 -4.73
N VAL A 190 -8.52 -10.89 -5.25
CA VAL A 190 -9.92 -10.63 -4.94
C VAL A 190 -10.56 -11.95 -4.55
N ASP A 191 -11.38 -11.96 -3.50
CA ASP A 191 -12.12 -13.12 -3.02
C ASP A 191 -13.54 -12.71 -2.61
N ILE A 192 -14.56 -13.36 -3.17
CA ILE A 192 -15.94 -13.24 -2.67
C ILE A 192 -16.03 -14.16 -1.45
N PHE A 193 -15.70 -13.60 -0.29
CA PHE A 193 -15.41 -14.36 0.91
C PHE A 193 -16.69 -14.84 1.61
N ALA A 194 -17.65 -13.94 1.81
CA ALA A 194 -18.85 -14.21 2.58
C ALA A 194 -20.08 -13.53 2.01
N VAL A 195 -21.26 -14.03 2.37
CA VAL A 195 -22.54 -13.35 2.17
C VAL A 195 -23.25 -13.24 3.51
N ARG A 196 -23.74 -12.05 3.81
CA ARG A 196 -24.75 -11.81 4.84
C ARG A 196 -26.12 -11.87 4.19
N ARG A 197 -26.97 -12.77 4.66
CA ARG A 197 -28.32 -12.94 4.15
C ARG A 197 -29.33 -12.44 5.17
N ARG A 198 -30.22 -11.58 4.73
CA ARG A 198 -31.44 -11.21 5.46
C ARG A 198 -32.65 -11.76 4.71
N PRO A 199 -33.31 -12.80 5.22
CA PRO A 199 -34.50 -13.34 4.57
C PRO A 199 -35.65 -12.33 4.52
N VAL A 200 -36.57 -12.51 3.57
CA VAL A 200 -37.78 -11.68 3.47
C VAL A 200 -38.56 -11.69 4.79
N GLY A 201 -38.97 -10.50 5.27
CA GLY A 201 -39.84 -10.36 6.44
C GLY A 201 -39.17 -10.58 7.80
N THR A 202 -37.83 -10.62 7.85
CA THR A 202 -37.05 -10.74 9.09
C THR A 202 -35.91 -9.71 9.12
N ASP A 203 -35.57 -9.26 10.33
CA ASP A 203 -34.39 -8.41 10.57
C ASP A 203 -33.15 -9.22 10.97
N LYS A 204 -33.29 -10.54 11.17
CA LYS A 204 -32.16 -11.42 11.48
C LYS A 204 -31.28 -11.60 10.26
N GLU A 205 -29.98 -11.45 10.47
CA GLU A 205 -28.95 -11.64 9.46
C GLU A 205 -28.19 -12.95 9.70
N GLU A 206 -28.01 -13.73 8.64
CA GLU A 206 -27.24 -14.97 8.61
C GLU A 206 -25.88 -14.70 7.96
N PHE A 207 -24.78 -14.95 8.68
CA PHE A 207 -23.43 -14.81 8.13
C PHE A 207 -22.93 -16.15 7.55
N ILE A 208 -22.71 -16.18 6.24
CA ILE A 208 -22.34 -17.39 5.48
C ILE A 208 -20.88 -17.24 5.02
N ALA A 209 -19.97 -17.98 5.65
CA ALA A 209 -18.53 -17.87 5.38
C ALA A 209 -17.74 -19.16 5.72
N PRO A 210 -16.69 -19.48 4.93
CA PRO A 210 -16.44 -18.98 3.58
C PRO A 210 -17.56 -19.42 2.64
N LEU A 211 -18.00 -18.55 1.74
CA LEU A 211 -19.23 -18.74 0.95
C LEU A 211 -19.30 -20.09 0.22
N ASN A 212 -18.19 -20.51 -0.40
CA ASN A 212 -18.10 -21.79 -1.13
C ASN A 212 -17.84 -23.02 -0.23
N ARG A 213 -17.69 -22.85 1.08
CA ARG A 213 -17.50 -23.92 2.08
C ARG A 213 -18.70 -24.09 3.01
N SER A 214 -19.73 -23.29 2.83
CA SER A 214 -20.95 -23.34 3.63
C SER A 214 -22.10 -23.89 2.80
N SER A 215 -22.97 -24.68 3.42
CA SER A 215 -24.28 -24.98 2.87
C SER A 215 -25.27 -23.93 3.34
N TYR A 216 -26.09 -23.40 2.43
CA TYR A 216 -27.04 -22.33 2.72
C TYR A 216 -28.16 -22.30 1.68
N LYS A 217 -29.24 -21.60 2.03
CA LYS A 217 -30.37 -21.35 1.12
C LYS A 217 -30.50 -19.86 0.86
N ILE A 218 -30.80 -19.46 -0.37
CA ILE A 218 -31.27 -18.11 -0.69
C ILE A 218 -32.63 -18.18 -1.37
N GLY A 219 -33.51 -17.25 -1.05
CA GLY A 219 -34.85 -17.11 -1.61
C GLY A 219 -35.01 -15.80 -2.38
N ARG A 220 -36.01 -15.78 -3.27
CA ARG A 220 -36.43 -14.55 -3.96
C ARG A 220 -36.95 -13.54 -2.93
N GLY A 221 -36.52 -12.29 -3.07
CA GLY A 221 -36.79 -11.19 -2.14
C GLY A 221 -35.80 -11.07 -0.98
N ASP A 222 -34.96 -12.06 -0.72
CA ASP A 222 -33.92 -11.96 0.31
C ASP A 222 -32.98 -10.79 0.00
N THR A 223 -32.49 -10.10 1.02
CA THR A 223 -31.44 -9.10 0.87
C THR A 223 -30.09 -9.73 1.17
N LEU A 224 -29.16 -9.65 0.22
CA LEU A 224 -27.80 -10.16 0.37
C LEU A 224 -26.83 -9.00 0.51
N THR A 225 -25.82 -9.14 1.36
CA THR A 225 -24.64 -8.27 1.39
C THR A 225 -23.40 -9.14 1.19
N ALA A 226 -22.75 -8.99 0.04
CA ALA A 226 -21.52 -9.72 -0.29
C ALA A 226 -20.30 -9.00 0.28
N ASP A 227 -19.43 -9.73 0.97
CA ASP A 227 -18.13 -9.27 1.43
C ASP A 227 -17.06 -9.71 0.43
N VAL A 228 -16.54 -8.75 -0.31
CA VAL A 228 -15.45 -8.93 -1.26
C VAL A 228 -14.16 -8.52 -0.57
N VAL A 229 -13.24 -9.46 -0.40
CA VAL A 229 -11.92 -9.24 0.21
C VAL A 229 -10.90 -8.95 -0.88
N ILE A 230 -10.15 -7.85 -0.71
CA ILE A 230 -9.09 -7.41 -1.60
C ILE A 230 -7.78 -7.56 -0.84
N THR A 231 -6.81 -8.26 -1.41
CA THR A 231 -5.55 -8.56 -0.74
C THR A 231 -4.37 -8.05 -1.54
N ASN A 232 -3.48 -7.32 -0.88
CA ASN A 232 -2.15 -7.06 -1.41
C ASN A 232 -1.26 -8.26 -1.10
N LYS A 233 -0.99 -9.08 -2.12
CA LYS A 233 -0.35 -10.38 -1.95
C LYS A 233 1.17 -10.26 -1.97
N ASN A 234 1.70 -9.59 -2.99
CA ASN A 234 3.12 -9.65 -3.32
C ASN A 234 3.73 -8.27 -3.66
N LEU A 235 3.11 -7.16 -3.24
CA LEU A 235 3.74 -5.85 -3.33
C LEU A 235 4.42 -5.51 -2.00
N GLY A 236 5.65 -5.01 -2.07
CA GLY A 236 6.40 -4.55 -0.89
C GLY A 236 5.90 -3.23 -0.31
N HIS A 237 5.00 -2.55 -0.99
CA HIS A 237 4.43 -1.26 -0.57
C HIS A 237 2.90 -1.30 -0.73
N SER A 238 2.22 -0.21 -0.41
CA SER A 238 0.78 -0.06 -0.54
C SER A 238 0.30 -0.14 -2.00
N PHE A 239 -0.93 -0.60 -2.17
CA PHE A 239 -1.65 -0.56 -3.44
C PHE A 239 -2.92 0.30 -3.34
N PRO A 240 -3.16 1.19 -4.32
CA PRO A 240 -2.17 1.74 -5.24
C PRO A 240 -1.02 2.40 -4.46
N PRO A 241 0.17 2.56 -5.05
CA PRO A 241 1.24 3.32 -4.40
C PRO A 241 0.81 4.79 -4.21
N GLU A 242 1.51 5.53 -3.37
CA GLU A 242 1.21 6.95 -3.08
C GLU A 242 1.09 7.81 -4.37
N LEU A 243 0.49 9.01 -4.22
CA LEU A 243 -0.09 9.83 -5.30
C LEU A 243 -1.36 9.25 -5.94
N ARG A 244 -2.23 8.68 -5.10
CA ARG A 244 -3.48 8.01 -5.51
C ARG A 244 -4.57 8.98 -5.92
N ASP A 245 -4.35 10.29 -5.78
CA ASP A 245 -5.29 11.34 -6.13
C ASP A 245 -5.58 11.41 -7.63
N PHE A 246 -4.63 10.94 -8.44
CA PHE A 246 -4.79 10.90 -9.89
C PHE A 246 -4.63 9.50 -10.50
N TYR A 247 -4.40 8.46 -9.71
CA TYR A 247 -4.56 7.08 -10.15
C TYR A 247 -6.02 6.64 -9.98
N GLU A 248 -6.47 5.65 -10.77
CA GLU A 248 -7.83 5.15 -10.65
C GLU A 248 -7.82 3.63 -10.46
N ALA A 249 -8.01 3.21 -9.22
CA ALA A 249 -8.17 1.81 -8.85
C ALA A 249 -9.48 1.62 -8.10
N HIS A 250 -10.26 0.61 -8.49
CA HIS A 250 -11.59 0.39 -7.96
C HIS A 250 -12.01 -1.07 -8.08
N ILE A 251 -13.07 -1.43 -7.36
CA ILE A 251 -13.74 -2.71 -7.52
C ILE A 251 -14.94 -2.52 -8.43
N GLN A 252 -14.92 -3.22 -9.56
CA GLN A 252 -16.08 -3.42 -10.38
C GLN A 252 -16.81 -4.66 -9.86
N PHE A 253 -18.04 -4.49 -9.40
CA PHE A 253 -18.89 -5.53 -8.86
C PHE A 253 -20.14 -5.69 -9.71
N THR A 254 -20.44 -6.91 -10.13
CA THR A 254 -21.60 -7.21 -10.98
C THR A 254 -22.37 -8.40 -10.41
N VAL A 255 -23.69 -8.28 -10.38
CA VAL A 255 -24.63 -9.40 -10.16
C VAL A 255 -25.43 -9.60 -11.44
N SER A 256 -25.40 -10.80 -11.98
CA SER A 256 -26.12 -11.16 -13.21
C SER A 256 -26.89 -12.47 -13.05
N GLU A 257 -27.86 -12.70 -13.93
CA GLU A 257 -28.47 -14.02 -14.08
C GLU A 257 -27.47 -14.98 -14.71
N ALA A 258 -27.25 -16.14 -14.07
CA ALA A 258 -26.22 -17.07 -14.52
C ALA A 258 -26.53 -17.68 -15.90
N ALA A 259 -27.80 -17.86 -16.24
CA ALA A 259 -28.23 -18.48 -17.49
C ALA A 259 -28.19 -17.53 -18.69
N THR A 260 -28.59 -16.27 -18.50
CA THR A 260 -28.75 -15.29 -19.59
C THR A 260 -27.59 -14.30 -19.68
N GLY A 261 -26.82 -14.14 -18.59
CA GLY A 261 -25.82 -13.08 -18.45
C GLY A 261 -26.43 -11.69 -18.22
N ARG A 262 -27.77 -11.58 -18.09
CA ARG A 262 -28.45 -10.30 -17.84
C ARG A 262 -27.94 -9.68 -16.54
N VAL A 263 -27.33 -8.51 -16.63
CA VAL A 263 -26.87 -7.75 -15.46
C VAL A 263 -28.08 -7.23 -14.70
N LEU A 264 -28.16 -7.58 -13.41
CA LEU A 264 -29.21 -7.15 -12.49
C LEU A 264 -28.75 -5.94 -11.67
N PHE A 265 -27.50 -5.99 -11.19
CA PHE A 265 -26.89 -4.92 -10.41
C PHE A 265 -25.42 -4.77 -10.80
N GLN A 266 -24.91 -3.55 -10.75
CA GLN A 266 -23.50 -3.28 -10.94
C GLN A 266 -23.05 -2.02 -10.20
N SER A 267 -21.77 -1.96 -9.86
CA SER A 267 -21.08 -0.79 -9.28
C SER A 267 -19.62 -0.81 -9.75
N GLY A 268 -18.99 0.36 -9.84
CA GLY A 268 -17.59 0.49 -10.24
C GLY A 268 -17.33 0.21 -11.72
N PHE A 269 -18.29 0.52 -12.59
CA PHE A 269 -18.08 0.47 -14.04
C PHE A 269 -17.57 1.82 -14.57
N ILE A 270 -16.89 1.77 -15.72
CA ILE A 270 -16.56 2.99 -16.47
C ILE A 270 -17.77 3.36 -17.33
N LYS A 271 -18.31 4.55 -17.11
CA LYS A 271 -19.45 5.09 -17.87
C LYS A 271 -19.04 5.34 -19.34
N PRO A 272 -20.02 5.46 -20.27
CA PRO A 272 -19.72 5.75 -21.68
C PRO A 272 -18.93 7.04 -21.92
N ASP A 273 -19.03 8.00 -20.98
CA ASP A 273 -18.25 9.24 -20.98
C ASP A 273 -16.82 9.07 -20.46
N GLY A 274 -16.40 7.84 -20.10
CA GLY A 274 -15.06 7.49 -19.62
C GLY A 274 -14.80 7.75 -18.13
N PHE A 275 -15.78 8.30 -17.40
CA PHE A 275 -15.67 8.53 -15.96
C PHE A 275 -16.05 7.27 -15.17
N LEU A 276 -15.43 7.09 -14.00
CA LEU A 276 -15.78 6.04 -13.07
C LEU A 276 -17.15 6.34 -12.45
N ASP A 277 -17.96 5.29 -12.28
CA ASP A 277 -19.18 5.29 -11.47
C ASP A 277 -18.93 5.89 -10.08
N GLU A 278 -19.78 6.84 -9.69
CA GLU A 278 -19.71 7.55 -8.41
C GLU A 278 -19.91 6.63 -7.21
N SER A 279 -20.56 5.47 -7.40
CA SER A 279 -20.75 4.47 -6.34
C SER A 279 -19.58 3.49 -6.19
N ALA A 280 -18.50 3.67 -6.94
CA ALA A 280 -17.38 2.72 -6.92
C ALA A 280 -16.65 2.71 -5.58
N HIS A 281 -16.49 1.52 -5.00
CA HIS A 281 -15.47 1.30 -3.98
C HIS A 281 -14.09 1.54 -4.60
N ASN A 282 -13.40 2.60 -4.15
CA ASN A 282 -12.20 3.10 -4.81
C ASN A 282 -11.03 3.31 -3.85
N TYR A 283 -9.83 3.07 -4.38
CA TYR A 283 -8.57 3.23 -3.66
C TYR A 283 -7.91 4.54 -4.09
N LYS A 284 -8.40 5.65 -3.54
CA LYS A 284 -8.04 7.02 -3.92
C LYS A 284 -7.68 7.86 -2.70
N THR A 285 -6.89 8.91 -2.94
CA THR A 285 -6.65 9.99 -1.97
C THR A 285 -7.44 11.22 -2.40
N TYR A 286 -8.23 11.82 -1.50
CA TYR A 286 -8.90 13.09 -1.76
C TYR A 286 -8.10 14.24 -1.18
N LEU A 287 -7.46 15.02 -2.06
CA LEU A 287 -6.65 16.19 -1.71
C LEU A 287 -7.50 17.46 -1.76
N VAL A 288 -7.45 18.27 -0.71
CA VAL A 288 -8.26 19.50 -0.59
C VAL A 288 -7.37 20.73 -0.59
N MET A 289 -7.75 21.74 -1.37
CA MET A 289 -7.05 23.02 -1.49
C MET A 289 -7.43 24.00 -0.37
N ALA A 290 -6.73 25.15 -0.31
CA ALA A 290 -6.95 26.17 0.72
C ALA A 290 -8.36 26.80 0.70
N ASP A 291 -9.01 26.81 -0.47
CA ASP A 291 -10.38 27.30 -0.64
C ASP A 291 -11.45 26.21 -0.35
N GLY A 292 -11.02 25.02 0.08
CA GLY A 292 -11.89 23.88 0.36
C GLY A 292 -12.32 23.08 -0.88
N THR A 293 -11.81 23.40 -2.08
CA THR A 293 -12.15 22.67 -3.31
C THR A 293 -11.27 21.44 -3.54
N PHE A 294 -11.76 20.52 -4.38
CA PHE A 294 -11.04 19.28 -4.71
C PHE A 294 -9.82 19.55 -5.59
N ASN A 295 -8.68 18.93 -5.27
CA ASN A 295 -7.50 18.91 -6.13
C ASN A 295 -7.43 17.61 -6.94
N ASP A 296 -8.16 17.55 -8.04
CA ASP A 296 -8.24 16.39 -8.95
C ASP A 296 -7.29 16.47 -10.15
N LYS A 297 -6.57 17.59 -10.30
CA LYS A 297 -5.58 17.85 -11.36
C LYS A 297 -4.14 17.61 -10.91
N HIS A 298 -3.95 17.05 -9.72
CA HIS A 298 -2.64 16.78 -9.15
C HIS A 298 -1.76 18.05 -9.02
N HIS A 299 -2.35 19.21 -8.70
CA HIS A 299 -1.58 20.41 -8.38
C HIS A 299 -1.08 20.30 -6.94
N ILE A 300 -0.15 19.39 -6.68
CA ILE A 300 0.26 19.00 -5.31
C ILE A 300 0.69 20.18 -4.43
N TRP A 301 1.22 21.25 -5.03
CA TRP A 301 1.59 22.49 -4.34
C TRP A 301 0.41 23.33 -3.83
N LYS A 302 -0.82 23.02 -4.24
CA LYS A 302 -2.03 23.70 -3.73
C LYS A 302 -2.71 22.94 -2.59
N THR A 303 -2.30 21.70 -2.34
CA THR A 303 -2.90 20.84 -1.32
C THR A 303 -2.67 21.39 0.08
N ARG A 304 -3.70 21.36 0.93
CA ARG A 304 -3.64 21.74 2.34
C ARG A 304 -3.91 20.60 3.29
N VAL A 305 -4.82 19.71 2.92
CA VAL A 305 -5.21 18.57 3.74
C VAL A 305 -5.63 17.38 2.89
N ILE A 306 -5.44 16.19 3.42
CA ILE A 306 -5.98 14.95 2.87
C ILE A 306 -7.32 14.71 3.56
N ALA A 307 -8.41 14.70 2.79
CA ALA A 307 -9.73 14.38 3.31
C ALA A 307 -9.97 12.87 3.44
N GLN A 308 -9.33 12.09 2.57
CA GLN A 308 -9.48 10.64 2.52
C GLN A 308 -8.23 10.00 1.94
N ASN A 309 -7.86 8.80 2.41
CA ASN A 309 -6.79 8.01 1.80
C ASN A 309 -7.09 6.51 1.88
N ASN A 310 -7.57 5.93 0.78
CA ASN A 310 -7.84 4.50 0.67
C ASN A 310 -6.68 3.77 -0.02
N GLN A 311 -6.19 2.71 0.63
CA GLN A 311 -5.09 1.89 0.16
C GLN A 311 -5.10 0.51 0.82
N VAL A 312 -4.47 -0.48 0.18
CA VAL A 312 -4.19 -1.80 0.76
C VAL A 312 -2.68 -1.93 0.99
N GLY A 313 -2.26 -1.87 2.26
CA GLY A 313 -0.84 -2.00 2.65
C GLY A 313 -0.22 -3.35 2.26
N SER A 314 1.11 -3.43 2.22
CA SER A 314 1.83 -4.68 1.90
C SER A 314 1.41 -5.83 2.84
N GLY A 315 0.99 -6.95 2.26
CA GLY A 315 0.52 -8.11 3.01
C GLY A 315 -0.76 -7.89 3.82
N ARG A 316 -1.47 -6.78 3.57
CA ARG A 316 -2.76 -6.45 4.20
C ARG A 316 -3.93 -6.73 3.27
N SER A 317 -5.14 -6.53 3.77
CA SER A 317 -6.37 -6.73 3.02
C SER A 317 -7.40 -5.66 3.38
N ASP A 318 -8.35 -5.45 2.49
CA ASP A 318 -9.55 -4.63 2.70
C ASP A 318 -10.79 -5.48 2.38
N VAL A 319 -11.98 -5.01 2.81
CA VAL A 319 -13.27 -5.64 2.53
C VAL A 319 -14.27 -4.60 2.02
N ALA A 320 -14.66 -4.75 0.76
CA ALA A 320 -15.76 -4.02 0.13
C ALA A 320 -17.07 -4.77 0.34
N ARG A 321 -18.15 -4.07 0.70
CA ARG A 321 -19.46 -4.68 0.98
C ARG A 321 -20.50 -4.20 0.00
N TYR A 322 -21.17 -5.12 -0.68
CA TYR A 322 -22.19 -4.80 -1.69
C TYR A 322 -23.53 -5.40 -1.32
N ARG A 323 -24.54 -4.55 -1.13
CA ARG A 323 -25.90 -4.97 -0.79
C ARG A 323 -26.81 -4.92 -2.02
N PHE A 324 -27.56 -5.99 -2.22
CA PHE A 324 -28.55 -6.12 -3.30
C PHE A 324 -29.64 -7.12 -2.91
N PRO A 325 -30.89 -6.96 -3.38
CA PRO A 325 -31.92 -7.95 -3.20
C PRO A 325 -31.80 -9.07 -4.24
N VAL A 326 -32.31 -10.25 -3.92
CA VAL A 326 -32.60 -11.29 -4.92
C VAL A 326 -33.92 -10.91 -5.60
N PRO A 327 -33.95 -10.57 -6.90
CA PRO A 327 -35.19 -10.13 -7.56
C PRO A 327 -36.30 -11.18 -7.50
N LYS A 328 -37.57 -10.74 -7.50
CA LYS A 328 -38.73 -11.64 -7.51
C LYS A 328 -38.84 -12.44 -8.81
N ASP A 329 -38.38 -11.84 -9.92
CA ASP A 329 -38.30 -12.42 -11.26
C ASP A 329 -36.94 -13.08 -11.54
N ALA A 330 -36.05 -13.20 -10.55
CA ALA A 330 -34.73 -13.79 -10.75
C ALA A 330 -34.84 -15.22 -11.28
N GLY A 331 -33.98 -15.54 -12.26
CA GLY A 331 -33.77 -16.92 -12.72
C GLY A 331 -33.27 -17.86 -11.60
N ASP A 332 -32.94 -19.10 -11.96
CA ASP A 332 -32.61 -20.14 -10.98
C ASP A 332 -31.23 -19.98 -10.32
N ALA A 333 -30.40 -19.08 -10.81
CA ALA A 333 -29.09 -18.80 -10.24
C ALA A 333 -28.61 -17.37 -10.55
N LEU A 334 -27.88 -16.80 -9.59
CA LEU A 334 -27.19 -15.52 -9.71
C LEU A 334 -25.69 -15.76 -9.82
N LYS A 335 -25.03 -15.06 -10.72
CA LYS A 335 -23.57 -14.97 -10.82
C LYS A 335 -23.11 -13.65 -10.24
N ILE A 336 -22.19 -13.70 -9.28
CA ILE A 336 -21.49 -12.55 -8.74
C ILE A 336 -20.08 -12.53 -9.33
N THR A 337 -19.67 -11.39 -9.87
CA THR A 337 -18.31 -11.15 -10.35
C THR A 337 -17.76 -9.90 -9.67
N ALA A 338 -16.57 -10.01 -9.10
CA ALA A 338 -15.83 -8.90 -8.51
C ALA A 338 -14.45 -8.79 -9.18
N GLN A 339 -14.11 -7.60 -9.67
CA GLN A 339 -12.86 -7.35 -10.40
C GLN A 339 -12.13 -6.16 -9.80
N LEU A 340 -10.85 -6.31 -9.49
CA LEU A 340 -9.98 -5.18 -9.20
C LEU A 340 -9.50 -4.58 -10.51
N ARG A 341 -9.94 -3.36 -10.78
CA ARG A 341 -9.67 -2.62 -12.01
C ARG A 341 -8.65 -1.52 -11.73
N TYR A 342 -7.74 -1.30 -12.67
CA TYR A 342 -6.70 -0.28 -12.56
C TYR A 342 -6.53 0.50 -13.86
N ARG A 343 -6.61 1.83 -13.78
CA ARG A 343 -6.24 2.78 -14.83
C ARG A 343 -5.20 3.72 -14.26
N ARG A 344 -4.08 3.89 -14.99
CA ARG A 344 -2.94 4.67 -14.49
C ARG A 344 -3.33 6.10 -14.13
N PHE A 345 -4.17 6.75 -14.93
CA PHE A 345 -4.64 8.12 -14.68
C PHE A 345 -6.16 8.21 -14.67
N THR A 346 -6.72 8.96 -13.71
CA THR A 346 -8.14 9.33 -13.74
C THR A 346 -8.44 10.13 -15.01
N LYS A 347 -9.69 10.05 -15.49
CA LYS A 347 -10.12 10.79 -16.67
C LYS A 347 -9.91 12.31 -16.55
N VAL A 348 -10.20 12.88 -15.36
CA VAL A 348 -10.01 14.31 -15.11
C VAL A 348 -8.56 14.73 -15.32
N PHE A 349 -7.63 13.99 -14.73
CA PHE A 349 -6.21 14.29 -14.85
C PHE A 349 -5.70 14.11 -16.27
N SER A 350 -6.09 13.01 -16.94
CA SER A 350 -5.66 12.77 -18.33
C SER A 350 -6.15 13.87 -19.27
N ASP A 351 -7.41 14.28 -19.15
CA ASP A 351 -7.98 15.30 -20.03
C ASP A 351 -7.31 16.66 -19.81
N TYR A 352 -7.03 17.01 -18.55
CA TYR A 352 -6.26 18.20 -18.20
C TYR A 352 -4.84 18.16 -18.75
N ALA A 353 -4.10 17.08 -18.50
CA ALA A 353 -2.70 16.96 -18.89
C ALA A 353 -2.50 16.92 -20.41
N MET A 354 -3.45 16.32 -21.14
CA MET A 354 -3.39 16.16 -22.59
C MET A 354 -4.06 17.31 -23.35
N GLY A 355 -4.88 18.13 -22.69
CA GLY A 355 -5.72 19.16 -23.33
C GLY A 355 -6.83 18.58 -24.22
N LYS A 356 -7.07 17.27 -24.16
CA LYS A 356 -8.08 16.53 -24.92
C LYS A 356 -8.43 15.21 -24.21
N SER A 357 -9.60 14.66 -24.53
CA SER A 357 -10.02 13.35 -24.03
C SER A 357 -9.15 12.23 -24.59
N VAL A 358 -8.58 11.40 -23.72
CA VAL A 358 -7.81 10.19 -24.08
C VAL A 358 -8.24 9.01 -23.21
N ASP A 359 -8.71 7.94 -23.83
CA ASP A 359 -9.12 6.72 -23.13
C ASP A 359 -7.92 5.80 -22.89
N PHE A 360 -7.24 6.03 -21.77
CA PHE A 360 -6.14 5.18 -21.34
C PHE A 360 -6.64 3.77 -20.94
N PRO A 361 -5.81 2.73 -21.14
CA PRO A 361 -6.21 1.34 -20.90
C PRO A 361 -6.52 1.09 -19.42
N VAL A 362 -7.58 0.30 -19.20
CA VAL A 362 -7.98 -0.23 -17.88
C VAL A 362 -7.60 -1.71 -17.84
N VAL A 363 -6.81 -2.09 -16.84
CA VAL A 363 -6.35 -3.46 -16.62
C VAL A 363 -7.15 -4.13 -15.51
N THR A 364 -7.55 -5.39 -15.71
CA THR A 364 -8.11 -6.24 -14.66
C THR A 364 -6.97 -6.91 -13.91
N MET A 365 -6.68 -6.48 -12.68
CA MET A 365 -5.58 -7.05 -11.90
C MET A 365 -5.93 -8.39 -11.26
N ALA A 366 -7.19 -8.56 -10.86
CA ALA A 366 -7.69 -9.77 -10.24
C ALA A 366 -9.20 -9.89 -10.46
N THR A 367 -9.71 -11.13 -10.52
CA THR A 367 -11.14 -11.43 -10.65
C THR A 367 -11.52 -12.56 -9.69
N ALA A 368 -12.68 -12.43 -9.06
CA ALA A 368 -13.37 -13.51 -8.37
C ALA A 368 -14.78 -13.65 -8.93
N GLU A 369 -15.21 -14.88 -9.12
CA GLU A 369 -16.56 -15.19 -9.56
C GLU A 369 -17.18 -16.26 -8.66
N TYR A 370 -18.48 -16.13 -8.41
CA TYR A 370 -19.24 -17.12 -7.66
C TYR A 370 -20.68 -17.20 -8.15
N THR A 371 -21.15 -18.41 -8.43
CA THR A 371 -22.53 -18.67 -8.84
C THR A 371 -23.30 -19.29 -7.69
N MET A 372 -24.38 -18.63 -7.27
CA MET A 372 -25.31 -19.10 -6.25
C MET A 372 -26.64 -19.50 -6.88
N LYS A 373 -27.17 -20.66 -6.51
CA LYS A 373 -28.52 -21.09 -6.88
C LYS A 373 -29.55 -20.33 -6.06
N VAL A 374 -30.64 -19.91 -6.69
CA VAL A 374 -31.84 -19.41 -6.00
C VAL A 374 -32.59 -20.61 -5.42
N GLY A 375 -32.16 -21.03 -4.23
CA GLY A 375 -32.56 -22.26 -3.56
C GLY A 375 -31.43 -22.78 -2.68
N GLU A 376 -31.28 -24.10 -2.63
CA GLU A 376 -30.23 -24.77 -1.85
C GLU A 376 -28.86 -24.66 -2.54
N ASN A 377 -27.84 -24.32 -1.76
CA ASN A 377 -26.43 -24.30 -2.15
C ASN A 377 -25.66 -25.20 -1.20
N GLU A 378 -24.85 -26.12 -1.73
CA GLU A 378 -24.05 -27.05 -0.95
C GLU A 378 -22.60 -26.57 -0.82
N ALA A 379 -21.98 -26.90 0.32
CA ALA A 379 -20.55 -26.70 0.52
C ALA A 379 -19.73 -27.43 -0.55
N GLN A 380 -18.81 -26.72 -1.20
CA GLN A 380 -17.96 -27.27 -2.25
C GLN A 380 -16.63 -27.74 -1.66
N ALA A 381 -16.07 -28.81 -2.22
CA ALA A 381 -14.71 -29.24 -1.88
C ALA A 381 -13.66 -28.22 -2.37
N PRO A 382 -12.51 -28.09 -1.69
CA PRO A 382 -11.42 -27.26 -2.20
C PRO A 382 -10.86 -27.74 -3.53
N VAL A 383 -10.79 -26.82 -4.50
CA VAL A 383 -10.09 -27.06 -5.76
C VAL A 383 -8.58 -27.10 -5.48
N LYS A 384 -7.85 -27.96 -6.20
CA LYS A 384 -6.39 -28.06 -6.09
C LYS A 384 -5.74 -26.69 -6.38
N GLY A 385 -4.85 -26.24 -5.49
CA GLY A 385 -4.18 -24.95 -5.62
C GLY A 385 -5.01 -23.74 -5.16
N ALA A 386 -6.24 -23.94 -4.69
CA ALA A 386 -7.02 -22.87 -4.08
C ALA A 386 -6.34 -22.34 -2.81
N MET A 387 -6.61 -21.08 -2.50
CA MET A 387 -6.13 -20.47 -1.25
C MET A 387 -6.61 -21.29 -0.04
N PRO A 388 -5.71 -21.67 0.88
CA PRO A 388 -6.09 -22.39 2.10
C PRO A 388 -7.13 -21.62 2.91
N GLU A 389 -8.05 -22.34 3.55
CA GLU A 389 -9.15 -21.72 4.29
C GLU A 389 -8.67 -20.79 5.40
N TRP A 390 -7.65 -21.19 6.17
CA TRP A 390 -7.07 -20.34 7.22
C TRP A 390 -6.60 -18.99 6.67
N ARG A 391 -6.07 -18.95 5.43
CA ARG A 391 -5.56 -17.73 4.81
C ARG A 391 -6.68 -16.83 4.33
N ARG A 392 -7.80 -17.39 3.87
CA ARG A 392 -9.01 -16.62 3.52
C ARG A 392 -9.59 -15.95 4.76
N TRP A 393 -9.75 -16.70 5.85
CA TRP A 393 -10.14 -16.13 7.15
C TRP A 393 -9.14 -15.09 7.65
N ASN A 394 -7.83 -15.34 7.51
CA ASN A 394 -6.82 -14.39 7.95
C ASN A 394 -6.85 -13.08 7.16
N ASN A 395 -7.01 -13.14 5.82
CA ASN A 395 -7.20 -11.94 4.99
C ASN A 395 -8.46 -11.17 5.42
N TYR A 396 -9.57 -11.87 5.67
CA TYR A 396 -10.78 -11.25 6.19
C TYR A 396 -10.57 -10.60 7.56
N GLY A 397 -9.86 -11.27 8.48
CA GLY A 397 -9.52 -10.75 9.81
C GLY A 397 -8.63 -9.51 9.74
N ILE A 398 -7.67 -9.47 8.81
CA ILE A 398 -6.82 -8.29 8.56
C ILE A 398 -7.67 -7.13 8.05
N ALA A 399 -8.57 -7.37 7.10
CA ALA A 399 -9.48 -6.36 6.58
C ALA A 399 -10.39 -5.79 7.67
N LEU A 400 -10.96 -6.65 8.53
CA LEU A 400 -11.74 -6.22 9.69
C LEU A 400 -10.91 -5.40 10.68
N PHE A 401 -9.67 -5.80 10.94
CA PHE A 401 -8.75 -5.07 11.81
C PHE A 401 -8.45 -3.66 11.27
N ASP A 402 -8.13 -3.55 9.98
CA ASP A 402 -7.83 -2.27 9.33
C ASP A 402 -9.07 -1.36 9.25
N ASN A 403 -10.25 -1.96 9.11
CA ASN A 403 -11.54 -1.28 9.17
C ASN A 403 -12.04 -1.04 10.61
N ARG A 404 -11.17 -1.22 11.61
CA ARG A 404 -11.40 -0.95 13.04
C ARG A 404 -12.51 -1.79 13.68
N GLN A 405 -12.89 -2.90 13.06
CA GLN A 405 -13.84 -3.87 13.60
C GLN A 405 -13.11 -4.89 14.49
N PHE A 406 -12.44 -4.40 15.53
CA PHE A 406 -11.49 -5.18 16.32
C PHE A 406 -12.10 -6.41 17.02
N ALA A 407 -13.34 -6.30 17.51
CA ALA A 407 -14.02 -7.43 18.13
C ALA A 407 -14.22 -8.60 17.14
N LEU A 408 -14.74 -8.29 15.93
CA LEU A 408 -14.93 -9.27 14.87
C LEU A 408 -13.59 -9.81 14.36
N ALA A 409 -12.57 -8.95 14.22
CA ALA A 409 -11.23 -9.39 13.86
C ALA A 409 -10.66 -10.39 14.86
N ALA A 410 -10.86 -10.17 16.17
CA ALA A 410 -10.42 -11.09 17.22
C ALA A 410 -11.11 -12.47 17.13
N GLU A 411 -12.40 -12.52 16.83
CA GLU A 411 -13.14 -13.77 16.60
C GLU A 411 -12.61 -14.51 15.36
N VAL A 412 -12.38 -13.79 14.27
CA VAL A 412 -11.82 -14.35 13.05
C VAL A 412 -10.41 -14.92 13.29
N PHE A 413 -9.53 -14.18 13.97
CA PHE A 413 -8.19 -14.68 14.27
C PHE A 413 -8.19 -15.88 15.23
N ALA A 414 -9.19 -16.00 16.11
CA ALA A 414 -9.38 -17.22 16.90
C ALA A 414 -9.63 -18.43 15.99
N ARG A 415 -10.52 -18.29 15.01
CA ARG A 415 -10.78 -19.33 14.01
C ARG A 415 -9.55 -19.67 13.18
N VAL A 416 -8.75 -18.67 12.78
CA VAL A 416 -7.49 -18.91 12.07
C VAL A 416 -6.52 -19.76 12.90
N ALA A 417 -6.44 -19.51 14.20
CA ALA A 417 -5.57 -20.27 15.10
C ALA A 417 -5.97 -21.76 15.18
N ASP A 418 -7.25 -22.08 15.02
CA ASP A 418 -7.76 -23.45 15.02
C ASP A 418 -7.57 -24.15 13.67
N LEU A 419 -7.47 -23.40 12.57
CA LEU A 419 -7.38 -23.95 11.21
C LEU A 419 -5.96 -24.30 10.74
N ASP A 420 -4.91 -23.72 11.34
CA ASP A 420 -3.53 -23.99 10.93
C ASP A 420 -2.56 -23.94 12.12
N GLU A 421 -1.96 -25.08 12.45
CA GLU A 421 -1.04 -25.22 13.59
C GLU A 421 0.28 -24.45 13.39
N THR A 422 0.75 -24.34 12.15
CA THR A 422 2.02 -23.66 11.84
C THR A 422 1.87 -22.14 12.00
N TYR A 423 0.73 -21.60 11.58
CA TYR A 423 0.38 -20.18 11.69
C TYR A 423 -0.25 -19.83 13.04
N ARG A 424 -0.68 -20.81 13.84
CA ARG A 424 -1.32 -20.65 15.16
C ARG A 424 -0.63 -19.61 16.06
N PRO A 425 0.71 -19.59 16.25
CA PRO A 425 1.36 -18.57 17.11
C PRO A 425 1.15 -17.14 16.59
N MET A 426 1.20 -16.95 15.27
CA MET A 426 0.93 -15.65 14.64
C MET A 426 -0.55 -15.28 14.75
N ALA A 427 -1.47 -16.23 14.55
CA ALA A 427 -2.90 -16.01 14.71
C ALA A 427 -3.30 -15.61 16.13
N LEU A 428 -2.72 -16.28 17.15
CA LEU A 428 -2.87 -15.90 18.57
C LEU A 428 -2.36 -14.48 18.82
N THR A 429 -1.21 -14.12 18.22
CA THR A 429 -0.63 -12.77 18.30
C THR A 429 -1.53 -11.73 17.62
N ASN A 430 -2.12 -12.05 16.46
CA ASN A 430 -3.04 -11.16 15.74
C ASN A 430 -4.34 -10.96 16.52
N ARG A 431 -4.87 -12.02 17.14
CA ARG A 431 -6.01 -11.94 18.05
C ARG A 431 -5.71 -11.05 19.25
N ALA A 432 -4.56 -11.24 19.89
CA ALA A 432 -4.13 -10.41 21.01
C ALA A 432 -3.99 -8.93 20.61
N LEU A 433 -3.45 -8.66 19.42
CA LEU A 433 -3.38 -7.31 18.86
C LEU A 433 -4.77 -6.67 18.75
N ALA A 434 -5.77 -7.38 18.21
CA ALA A 434 -7.14 -6.88 18.13
C ALA A 434 -7.75 -6.62 19.53
N LEU A 435 -7.45 -7.45 20.52
CA LEU A 435 -7.91 -7.26 21.90
C LEU A 435 -7.23 -6.07 22.60
N ILE A 436 -5.96 -5.78 22.29
CA ILE A 436 -5.25 -4.59 22.78
C ILE A 436 -5.95 -3.31 22.32
N GLU A 437 -6.42 -3.24 21.07
CA GLU A 437 -7.09 -2.05 20.52
C GLU A 437 -8.47 -1.77 21.16
N ILE A 438 -9.00 -2.71 21.94
CA ILE A 438 -10.24 -2.55 22.73
C ILE A 438 -9.98 -2.72 24.24
N ASP A 439 -8.75 -2.46 24.68
CA ASP A 439 -8.31 -2.44 26.08
C ASP A 439 -8.52 -3.75 26.86
N ARG A 440 -8.63 -4.90 26.18
CA ARG A 440 -8.69 -6.23 26.81
C ARG A 440 -7.30 -6.80 27.07
N TRP A 441 -6.54 -6.10 27.91
CA TRP A 441 -5.12 -6.37 28.18
C TRP A 441 -4.84 -7.75 28.80
N ASP A 442 -5.71 -8.24 29.69
CA ASP A 442 -5.51 -9.54 30.35
C ASP A 442 -5.71 -10.72 29.40
N ASP A 443 -6.72 -10.63 28.53
CA ASP A 443 -6.96 -11.62 27.50
C ASP A 443 -5.87 -11.62 26.44
N ALA A 444 -5.43 -10.43 26.03
CA ALA A 444 -4.27 -10.30 25.16
C ALA A 444 -3.01 -10.92 25.78
N SER A 445 -2.75 -10.69 27.08
CA SER A 445 -1.60 -11.27 27.79
C SER A 445 -1.60 -12.80 27.70
N ARG A 446 -2.74 -13.44 28.02
CA ARG A 446 -2.86 -14.91 27.96
C ARG A 446 -2.59 -15.47 26.57
N LEU A 447 -3.09 -14.79 25.53
CA LEU A 447 -2.86 -15.20 24.14
C LEU A 447 -1.40 -15.01 23.70
N ILE A 448 -0.76 -13.92 24.14
CA ILE A 448 0.65 -13.68 23.85
C ILE A 448 1.55 -14.68 24.56
N ASP A 449 1.24 -15.03 25.81
CA ASP A 449 1.98 -16.05 26.55
C ASP A 449 1.84 -17.42 25.85
N ALA A 450 0.63 -17.81 25.46
CA ALA A 450 0.40 -19.03 24.66
C ALA A 450 1.12 -19.01 23.29
N ALA A 451 1.17 -17.86 22.61
CA ALA A 451 1.90 -17.73 21.35
C ALA A 451 3.42 -17.93 21.55
N LEU A 452 3.97 -17.41 22.65
CA LEU A 452 5.39 -17.52 22.99
C LEU A 452 5.77 -18.88 23.57
N GLU A 453 4.84 -19.63 24.16
CA GLU A 453 5.04 -21.04 24.49
C GLU A 453 5.25 -21.88 23.23
N LEU A 454 4.46 -21.62 22.18
CA LEU A 454 4.59 -22.30 20.89
C LEU A 454 5.80 -21.82 20.08
N ASN A 455 6.14 -20.54 20.17
CA ASN A 455 7.29 -19.95 19.49
C ASN A 455 7.96 -18.85 20.36
N PRO A 456 8.97 -19.22 21.17
CA PRO A 456 9.63 -18.29 22.10
C PRO A 456 10.39 -17.13 21.46
N THR A 457 10.67 -17.20 20.16
CA THR A 457 11.42 -16.19 19.40
C THR A 457 10.54 -15.40 18.44
N LEU A 458 9.21 -15.57 18.51
CA LEU A 458 8.26 -14.82 17.70
C LEU A 458 8.32 -13.32 18.02
N ALA A 459 9.10 -12.56 17.25
CA ALA A 459 9.39 -11.16 17.50
C ALA A 459 8.14 -10.27 17.60
N ARG A 460 7.10 -10.53 16.80
CA ARG A 460 5.83 -9.80 16.91
C ARG A 460 5.16 -10.02 18.26
N ALA A 461 5.16 -11.25 18.77
CA ALA A 461 4.58 -11.58 20.07
C ALA A 461 5.41 -10.97 21.22
N LEU A 462 6.75 -11.00 21.13
CA LEU A 462 7.63 -10.30 22.08
C LEU A 462 7.35 -8.79 22.11
N PHE A 463 7.18 -8.16 20.96
CA PHE A 463 6.81 -6.74 20.86
C PHE A 463 5.46 -6.44 21.53
N GLN A 464 4.44 -7.27 21.28
CA GLN A 464 3.13 -7.09 21.94
C GLN A 464 3.22 -7.34 23.46
N ARG A 465 3.99 -8.35 23.90
CA ARG A 465 4.22 -8.59 25.34
C ARG A 465 4.88 -7.39 26.00
N ALA A 466 5.86 -6.76 25.34
CA ALA A 466 6.48 -5.55 25.84
C ALA A 466 5.49 -4.39 25.99
N ARG A 467 4.57 -4.19 25.04
CA ARG A 467 3.48 -3.20 25.16
C ARG A 467 2.61 -3.45 26.38
N ILE A 468 2.20 -4.71 26.60
CA ILE A 468 1.38 -5.12 27.75
C ILE A 468 2.16 -4.90 29.07
N ARG A 469 3.41 -5.34 29.14
CA ARG A 469 4.30 -5.17 30.30
C ARG A 469 4.52 -3.70 30.63
N ARG A 470 4.75 -2.85 29.61
CA ARG A 470 4.85 -1.39 29.79
C ARG A 470 3.57 -0.81 30.38
N GLN A 471 2.40 -1.20 29.85
CA GLN A 471 1.10 -0.75 30.37
C GLN A 471 0.89 -1.15 31.84
N ARG A 472 1.43 -2.30 32.26
CA ARG A 472 1.39 -2.78 33.65
C ARG A 472 2.54 -2.26 34.54
N GLY A 473 3.40 -1.37 34.04
CA GLY A 473 4.54 -0.82 34.79
C GLY A 473 5.74 -1.78 34.93
N GLN A 474 5.74 -2.93 34.25
CA GLN A 474 6.82 -3.91 34.23
C GLN A 474 7.93 -3.47 33.25
N LEU A 475 8.57 -2.33 33.55
CA LEU A 475 9.43 -1.61 32.60
C LEU A 475 10.75 -2.35 32.27
N ALA A 476 11.30 -3.13 33.20
CA ALA A 476 12.52 -3.91 32.96
C ALA A 476 12.27 -5.07 32.00
N ASP A 477 11.18 -5.81 32.23
CA ASP A 477 10.77 -6.93 31.39
C ASP A 477 10.34 -6.49 29.99
N ALA A 478 9.64 -5.35 29.90
CA ALA A 478 9.29 -4.75 28.62
C ALA A 478 10.54 -4.37 27.81
N GLU A 479 11.56 -3.79 28.44
CA GLU A 479 12.81 -3.45 27.77
C GLU A 479 13.56 -4.70 27.30
N SER A 480 13.61 -5.74 28.12
CA SER A 480 14.23 -7.03 27.75
C SER A 480 13.59 -7.62 26.50
N ASP A 481 12.26 -7.65 26.44
CA ASP A 481 11.54 -8.13 25.25
C ASP A 481 11.83 -7.28 24.00
N ILE A 482 11.83 -5.95 24.12
CA ILE A 482 12.16 -5.05 23.00
C ILE A 482 13.61 -5.24 22.53
N ARG A 483 14.57 -5.42 23.44
CA ARG A 483 15.96 -5.68 23.07
C ARG A 483 16.10 -6.98 22.28
N ARG A 484 15.39 -8.05 22.68
CA ARG A 484 15.33 -9.30 21.91
C ARG A 484 14.73 -9.12 20.52
N VAL A 485 13.74 -8.24 20.36
CA VAL A 485 13.22 -7.89 19.03
C VAL A 485 14.28 -7.17 18.20
N LEU A 486 14.99 -6.20 18.78
CA LEU A 486 16.02 -5.41 18.11
C LEU A 486 17.29 -6.22 17.78
N GLU A 487 17.56 -7.32 18.47
CA GLU A 487 18.62 -8.29 18.09
C GLU A 487 18.32 -8.93 16.72
N ALA A 488 17.06 -9.28 16.47
CA ALA A 488 16.63 -9.85 15.19
C ALA A 488 16.32 -8.79 14.13
N PHE A 489 15.80 -7.63 14.54
CA PHE A 489 15.35 -6.54 13.68
C PHE A 489 15.95 -5.19 14.12
N PRO A 490 17.26 -4.96 13.91
CA PRO A 490 17.96 -3.79 14.43
C PRO A 490 17.52 -2.44 13.83
N ARG A 491 16.79 -2.49 12.71
CA ARG A 491 16.21 -1.34 11.99
C ARG A 491 14.70 -1.22 12.17
N ASP A 492 14.08 -1.97 13.10
CA ASP A 492 12.64 -1.81 13.36
C ASP A 492 12.37 -0.51 14.12
N ARG A 493 11.81 0.48 13.41
CA ARG A 493 11.55 1.82 13.96
C ARG A 493 10.57 1.79 15.12
N LEU A 494 9.57 0.90 15.09
CA LEU A 494 8.58 0.79 16.17
C LEU A 494 9.20 0.23 17.45
N SER A 495 10.11 -0.75 17.37
CA SER A 495 10.83 -1.27 18.53
C SER A 495 11.84 -0.26 19.08
N LEU A 496 12.55 0.49 18.22
CA LEU A 496 13.38 1.61 18.65
C LEU A 496 12.57 2.67 19.38
N GLN A 497 11.37 2.98 18.88
CA GLN A 497 10.47 3.93 19.55
C GLN A 497 10.05 3.41 20.93
N GLN A 498 9.68 2.13 21.07
CA GLN A 498 9.37 1.55 22.38
C GLN A 498 10.57 1.62 23.35
N LEU A 499 11.80 1.36 22.87
CA LEU A 499 13.01 1.48 23.67
C LEU A 499 13.24 2.92 24.14
N GLY A 500 13.06 3.90 23.25
CA GLY A 500 13.17 5.32 23.57
C GLY A 500 12.14 5.78 24.59
N GLU A 501 10.89 5.35 24.46
CA GLU A 501 9.81 5.66 25.42
C GLU A 501 10.06 5.01 26.79
N LEU A 502 10.48 3.75 26.84
CA LEU A 502 10.85 3.07 28.09
C LEU A 502 12.00 3.80 28.81
N SER A 503 13.01 4.23 28.05
CA SER A 503 14.16 4.98 28.57
C SER A 503 13.74 6.35 29.13
N LYS A 504 12.83 7.06 28.44
CA LYS A 504 12.23 8.31 28.95
C LYS A 504 11.49 8.13 30.28
N ILE A 505 10.69 7.06 30.41
CA ILE A 505 9.96 6.75 31.66
C ILE A 505 10.97 6.51 32.81
N LYS A 506 12.06 5.79 32.53
CA LYS A 506 13.17 5.55 33.48
C LYS A 506 14.06 6.76 33.74
N ARG A 507 13.83 7.88 33.03
CA ARG A 507 14.68 9.09 33.01
C ARG A 507 16.12 8.86 32.53
N ASP A 508 16.36 7.77 31.80
CA ASP A 508 17.61 7.56 31.07
C ASP A 508 17.53 8.30 29.73
N PHE A 509 17.76 9.61 29.79
CA PHE A 509 17.69 10.49 28.62
C PHE A 509 18.82 10.23 27.62
N ALA A 510 19.93 9.61 28.04
CA ALA A 510 21.02 9.25 27.14
C ALA A 510 20.63 8.05 26.26
N ALA A 511 20.09 6.99 26.85
CA ALA A 511 19.57 5.84 26.09
C ALA A 511 18.36 6.23 25.23
N ALA A 512 17.49 7.11 25.73
CA ALA A 512 16.39 7.64 24.94
C ALA A 512 16.89 8.39 23.69
N ARG A 513 17.91 9.24 23.84
CA ARG A 513 18.52 9.96 22.71
C ARG A 513 19.02 8.98 21.64
N ASP A 514 19.82 7.98 22.02
CA ASP A 514 20.35 6.98 21.10
C ASP A 514 19.25 6.28 20.29
N ALA A 515 18.17 5.86 20.96
CA ALA A 515 17.07 5.18 20.30
C ALA A 515 16.39 6.05 19.23
N PHE A 516 16.12 7.33 19.52
CA PHE A 516 15.50 8.25 18.56
C PHE A 516 16.47 8.72 17.47
N GLU A 517 17.77 8.89 17.76
CA GLU A 517 18.79 9.17 16.75
C GLU A 517 18.92 8.02 15.75
N ARG A 518 18.83 6.76 16.21
CA ARG A 518 18.80 5.58 15.33
C ARG A 518 17.56 5.53 14.44
N ILE A 519 16.40 6.02 14.91
CA ILE A 519 15.21 6.15 14.04
C ILE A 519 15.50 7.17 12.93
N LEU A 520 16.08 8.33 13.26
CA LEU A 520 16.42 9.36 12.26
C LEU A 520 17.50 8.93 11.27
N GLN A 521 18.35 7.96 11.62
CA GLN A 521 19.26 7.33 10.65
C GLN A 521 18.50 6.51 9.60
N ILE A 522 17.32 5.96 9.94
CA ILE A 522 16.49 5.15 9.05
C ILE A 522 15.51 6.03 8.28
N ASP A 523 14.74 6.87 8.98
CA ASP A 523 13.80 7.84 8.44
C ASP A 523 14.15 9.24 8.99
N PRO A 524 14.95 10.04 8.25
CA PRO A 524 15.33 11.39 8.66
C PRO A 524 14.17 12.39 8.74
N GLU A 525 12.96 11.99 8.36
CA GLU A 525 11.77 12.83 8.34
C GLU A 525 10.72 12.37 9.37
N ASP A 526 11.10 11.50 10.32
CA ASP A 526 10.20 11.02 11.37
C ASP A 526 9.89 12.13 12.38
N ALA A 527 8.72 12.77 12.21
CA ALA A 527 8.28 13.89 13.05
C ALA A 527 8.21 13.54 14.54
N GLY A 528 7.87 12.29 14.87
CA GLY A 528 7.80 11.80 16.26
C GLY A 528 9.18 11.79 16.93
N SER A 529 10.21 11.40 16.21
CA SER A 529 11.60 11.38 16.69
C SER A 529 12.14 12.80 16.87
N HIS A 530 11.88 13.71 15.94
CA HIS A 530 12.24 15.14 16.11
C HIS A 530 11.57 15.77 17.34
N TYR A 531 10.27 15.49 17.58
CA TYR A 531 9.58 15.93 18.79
C TYR A 531 10.23 15.38 20.06
N ASN A 532 10.52 14.09 20.09
CA ASN A 532 11.12 13.45 21.26
C ASN A 532 12.54 13.93 21.52
N LEU A 533 13.38 14.05 20.48
CA LEU A 533 14.74 14.57 20.61
C LEU A 533 14.76 16.02 21.07
N MET A 534 13.84 16.87 20.58
CA MET A 534 13.68 18.23 21.12
C MET A 534 13.50 18.21 22.64
N LEU A 535 12.62 17.36 23.17
CA LEU A 535 12.36 17.27 24.61
C LEU A 535 13.55 16.68 25.38
N ILE A 536 14.17 15.63 24.84
CA ILE A 536 15.32 14.94 25.44
C ILE A 536 16.53 15.88 25.52
N TYR A 537 16.83 16.60 24.44
CA TYR A 537 17.92 17.57 24.42
C TYR A 537 17.72 18.69 25.45
N ARG A 538 16.50 19.20 25.63
CA ARG A 538 16.20 20.16 26.72
C ARG A 538 16.49 19.57 28.09
N LYS A 539 16.13 18.31 28.33
CA LYS A 539 16.39 17.63 29.61
C LYS A 539 17.88 17.39 29.87
N LEU A 540 18.67 17.22 28.80
CA LEU A 540 20.12 17.08 28.85
C LEU A 540 20.88 18.43 28.88
N GLY A 541 20.18 19.57 28.82
CA GLY A 541 20.81 20.90 28.75
C GLY A 541 21.40 21.27 27.38
N LEU A 542 21.15 20.44 26.36
CA LEU A 542 21.63 20.61 24.99
C LEU A 542 20.69 21.54 24.20
N ASN A 543 20.66 22.81 24.58
CA ASN A 543 19.64 23.77 24.13
C ASN A 543 19.72 24.10 22.63
N ASP A 544 20.90 24.08 22.03
CA ASP A 544 21.07 24.32 20.59
C ASP A 544 20.48 23.19 19.75
N GLN A 545 20.81 21.94 20.09
CA GLN A 545 20.22 20.76 19.45
C GLN A 545 18.70 20.75 19.65
N ALA A 546 18.22 21.04 20.86
CA ALA A 546 16.79 21.14 21.12
C ALA A 546 16.09 22.18 20.22
N ARG A 547 16.72 23.33 19.98
CA ARG A 547 16.17 24.36 19.07
C ARG A 547 16.17 23.90 17.61
N ALA A 548 17.22 23.20 17.17
CA ALA A 548 17.30 22.65 15.83
C ALA A 548 16.19 21.62 15.58
N GLU A 549 16.01 20.67 16.48
CA GLU A 549 14.95 19.66 16.41
C GLU A 549 13.55 20.28 16.47
N ALA A 550 13.37 21.30 17.32
CA ALA A 550 12.10 22.04 17.40
C ALA A 550 11.70 22.69 16.08
N LYS A 551 12.68 23.24 15.34
CA LYS A 551 12.44 23.84 14.03
C LYS A 551 11.98 22.80 13.01
N ILE A 552 12.70 21.67 12.93
CA ILE A 552 12.33 20.59 12.00
C ILE A 552 10.96 20.01 12.35
N PHE A 553 10.70 19.74 13.63
CA PHE A 553 9.37 19.27 14.06
C PHE A 553 8.26 20.26 13.70
N ALA A 554 8.49 21.57 13.88
CA ALA A 554 7.50 22.58 13.52
C ALA A 554 7.15 22.58 12.03
N ASP A 555 8.13 22.28 11.15
CA ASP A 555 7.92 22.18 9.72
C ASP A 555 7.20 20.87 9.33
N LEU A 556 7.52 19.75 9.99
CA LEU A 556 6.96 18.42 9.69
C LEU A 556 5.55 18.20 10.25
N LYS A 557 5.29 18.61 11.50
CA LYS A 557 4.05 18.30 12.24
C LYS A 557 2.79 18.72 11.47
N ASP A 558 1.73 17.93 11.53
CA ASP A 558 0.45 18.26 10.89
C ASP A 558 -0.09 19.64 11.32
N ASP A 559 -0.95 20.21 10.48
CA ASP A 559 -1.70 21.43 10.79
C ASP A 559 -3.14 21.05 11.17
N PRO A 560 -3.48 21.03 12.47
CA PRO A 560 -4.85 20.77 12.91
C PRO A 560 -5.86 21.79 12.37
N GLY A 561 -5.42 23.00 12.04
CA GLY A 561 -6.26 24.07 11.49
C GLY A 561 -6.79 23.77 10.09
N ALA A 562 -6.17 22.83 9.37
CA ALA A 562 -6.62 22.40 8.04
C ALA A 562 -7.66 21.27 8.09
N LEU A 563 -7.83 20.56 9.20
CA LEU A 563 -8.79 19.45 9.34
C LEU A 563 -10.26 19.85 9.10
N PRO A 564 -10.73 21.05 9.50
CA PRO A 564 -12.07 21.50 9.17
C PRO A 564 -12.33 21.58 7.65
N LEU A 565 -11.30 21.88 6.82
CA LEU A 565 -11.44 21.89 5.36
C LEU A 565 -11.79 20.51 4.81
N ALA A 566 -11.13 19.46 5.32
CA ALA A 566 -11.42 18.08 4.95
C ALA A 566 -12.86 17.66 5.33
N SER A 567 -13.29 18.03 6.54
CA SER A 567 -14.63 17.70 7.03
C SER A 567 -15.73 18.42 6.23
N GLU A 568 -15.52 19.70 5.93
CA GLU A 568 -16.44 20.50 5.11
C GLU A 568 -16.48 20.01 3.66
N PHE A 569 -15.33 19.63 3.10
CA PHE A 569 -15.24 19.01 1.79
C PHE A 569 -16.10 17.73 1.71
N LEU A 570 -15.87 16.77 2.61
CA LEU A 570 -16.65 15.52 2.63
C LEU A 570 -18.14 15.76 2.89
N ARG A 571 -18.51 16.82 3.61
CA ARG A 571 -19.92 17.20 3.80
C ARG A 571 -20.59 17.65 2.50
N ARG A 572 -19.85 18.33 1.61
CA ARG A 572 -20.31 18.78 0.29
C ARG A 572 -20.28 17.68 -0.78
N HIS A 573 -19.49 16.63 -0.54
CA HIS A 573 -19.27 15.51 -1.46
C HIS A 573 -19.75 14.17 -0.84
N PRO A 574 -21.07 13.97 -0.67
CA PRO A 574 -21.61 12.75 -0.07
C PRO A 574 -21.20 11.46 -0.80
N GLU A 575 -20.99 11.53 -2.12
CA GLU A 575 -20.48 10.45 -2.96
C GLU A 575 -19.06 10.01 -2.53
N MET A 576 -18.21 10.95 -2.13
CA MET A 576 -16.86 10.69 -1.65
C MET A 576 -16.83 10.33 -0.16
N LYS A 577 -17.78 10.88 0.61
CA LYS A 577 -17.89 10.64 2.05
C LYS A 577 -18.15 9.18 2.40
N GLY A 578 -18.88 8.43 1.57
CA GLY A 578 -19.12 7.01 1.80
C GLY A 578 -17.82 6.23 2.00
N GLU A 579 -16.87 6.44 1.10
CA GLU A 579 -15.53 5.84 1.14
C GLU A 579 -14.70 6.28 2.36
N SER A 580 -15.06 7.39 3.02
CA SER A 580 -14.42 7.85 4.27
C SER A 580 -14.77 7.09 5.52
N VAL A 581 -15.83 6.29 5.45
CA VAL A 581 -16.25 5.45 6.56
C VAL A 581 -15.62 4.06 6.37
N PRO A 582 -14.73 3.58 7.25
CA PRO A 582 -14.01 2.32 7.06
C PRO A 582 -14.89 1.07 6.91
N PHE A 583 -16.19 1.16 7.23
CA PHE A 583 -17.10 0.02 7.20
C PHE A 583 -18.47 0.34 6.56
N HIS A 584 -18.48 1.16 5.53
CA HIS A 584 -19.69 1.43 4.75
C HIS A 584 -20.13 0.20 3.93
N VAL A 585 -21.34 0.30 3.37
CA VAL A 585 -21.94 -0.68 2.46
C VAL A 585 -22.39 0.04 1.20
N HIS A 586 -21.99 -0.50 0.05
CA HIS A 586 -22.43 -0.10 -1.27
C HIS A 586 -23.82 -0.68 -1.54
N ASP A 587 -24.85 0.15 -1.39
CA ASP A 587 -26.24 -0.26 -1.56
C ASP A 587 -26.68 -0.12 -3.01
N LEU A 588 -26.72 -1.22 -3.76
CA LEU A 588 -26.94 -1.22 -5.20
C LEU A 588 -28.38 -0.88 -5.62
N LEU A 589 -29.27 -0.62 -4.66
CA LEU A 589 -30.60 -0.07 -4.89
C LEU A 589 -30.62 1.46 -4.90
N LYS A 590 -29.69 2.11 -4.19
CA LYS A 590 -29.58 3.57 -4.15
C LYS A 590 -28.78 4.04 -5.35
N GLY A 591 -29.46 4.38 -6.44
CA GLY A 591 -28.82 4.92 -7.64
C GLY A 591 -29.27 4.30 -8.96
N GLN A 592 -30.20 3.33 -8.96
CA GLN A 592 -30.95 3.08 -10.18
C GLN A 592 -31.87 4.28 -10.43
N PRO A 593 -31.82 4.96 -11.59
CA PRO A 593 -32.93 5.82 -11.97
C PRO A 593 -34.18 4.93 -11.90
N GLU A 594 -35.25 5.43 -11.28
CA GLU A 594 -36.54 4.77 -11.34
C GLU A 594 -36.78 4.38 -12.80
N VAL A 595 -36.75 3.09 -13.09
CA VAL A 595 -37.28 2.57 -14.33
C VAL A 595 -38.76 2.85 -14.18
N ALA A 596 -39.21 3.99 -14.71
CA ALA A 596 -40.61 4.35 -14.78
C ALA A 596 -41.35 3.12 -15.34
N SER A 597 -42.13 2.47 -14.47
CA SER A 597 -43.04 1.42 -14.91
C SER A 597 -43.95 2.05 -15.94
N SER A 598 -43.97 1.49 -17.14
CA SER A 598 -44.84 1.90 -18.24
C SER A 598 -46.32 1.57 -17.99
N GLU A 599 -46.79 1.65 -16.75
CA GLU A 599 -48.17 1.36 -16.34
C GLU A 599 -48.95 2.58 -15.85
N ASP A 600 -48.38 3.79 -15.94
CA ASP A 600 -49.15 5.05 -15.83
C ASP A 600 -49.09 5.83 -17.16
N ARG A 601 -49.82 5.32 -18.17
CA ARG A 601 -50.41 6.11 -19.27
C ARG A 601 -51.70 5.49 -19.77
#